data_AF-A0A6M3L3K4-F1
#
_entry.id   AF-A0A6M3L3K4-F1
#
_cell.length_a   1.000
_cell.length_b   1.000
_cell.length_c   1.000
_cell.angle_alpha   90.00
_cell.angle_beta   90.00
_cell.angle_gamma   90.00
#
_symmetry.space_group_name_H-M   'P 1'
#
loop_
_entity.id
_entity.type
_entity.pdbx_description
1 polymer ?
#
loop_
_entity_poly.entity_id
_entity_poly.type
_entity_poly.pdbx_seq_one_letter_code
_entity_poly.pdbx_strand_id
1 'polypeptide(L)'
;MATNRKFPEKGTPLFDKIVDRVERGDDYKDIAASLDMTWRSFKDAVCNVGIKKKQSNFDGVLPPVYEFPKSATWADHLATIKKMDNLVAFHQRVPGEITIKVDTDVPVIRAITSDWQLGQFGVDYDAFQADMEYIRDNDLKVNIGGDGYQNIIQPSKMGSSHNQTPISVQKGLYVLTLEMLKHDIDTIRTGNHNYWAAMFSGEDWDMEITRKLKLLYMKHYGMVYYKVGKMVYPWLMLHKCRFNSSFNLTHNCKQYQRMYYPKARVIIAEHHHVSVIEQYRYDDRECVAIRPGTYAIYDDFAQQNGYFGAHVCNPAVVMFPNEDKIIGFKDMRDAVTFIRGLS
;
A
#
# COMPACT_ATOMS: atom_id res chain seq x y z
N MET A 1 -70.81 -30.91 21.67
CA MET A 1 -72.18 -30.36 21.84
C MET A 1 -72.03 -28.94 22.35
N ALA A 2 -72.34 -27.92 21.55
CA ALA A 2 -72.27 -26.53 22.00
C ALA A 2 -73.46 -26.25 22.92
N THR A 3 -73.21 -26.02 24.20
CA THR A 3 -74.24 -25.60 25.14
C THR A 3 -74.69 -24.18 24.76
N ASN A 4 -75.99 -24.00 24.50
CA ASN A 4 -76.61 -22.70 24.21
C ASN A 4 -76.68 -21.84 25.49
N ARG A 5 -75.54 -21.57 26.12
CA ARG A 5 -75.49 -20.69 27.30
C ARG A 5 -75.74 -19.25 26.85
N LYS A 6 -76.71 -18.62 27.49
CA LYS A 6 -77.07 -17.22 27.24
C LYS A 6 -75.95 -16.32 27.75
N PHE A 7 -75.67 -15.26 27.00
CA PHE A 7 -74.83 -14.17 27.46
C PHE A 7 -75.39 -13.60 28.77
N PRO A 8 -74.56 -13.26 29.77
CA PRO A 8 -75.05 -12.77 31.07
C PRO A 8 -75.94 -11.54 30.92
N GLU A 9 -76.98 -11.45 31.74
CA GLU A 9 -77.90 -10.32 31.72
C GLU A 9 -77.24 -9.06 32.27
N LYS A 10 -77.59 -7.91 31.69
CA LYS A 10 -77.09 -6.60 32.11
C LYS A 10 -77.42 -6.33 33.58
N GLY A 11 -76.43 -5.88 34.35
CA GLY A 11 -76.58 -5.63 35.80
C GLY A 11 -76.23 -6.82 36.69
N THR A 12 -75.78 -7.94 36.12
CA THR A 12 -75.19 -9.05 36.89
C THR A 12 -73.69 -8.83 37.13
N PRO A 13 -73.12 -9.28 38.25
CA PRO A 13 -71.67 -9.16 38.51
C PRO A 13 -70.80 -9.82 37.43
N LEU A 14 -71.33 -10.84 36.75
CA LEU A 14 -70.65 -11.50 35.64
C LEU A 14 -70.65 -10.64 34.37
N PHE A 15 -71.74 -9.95 34.08
CA PHE A 15 -71.81 -8.99 32.98
C PHE A 15 -70.81 -7.86 33.18
N ASP A 16 -70.73 -7.29 34.38
CA ASP A 16 -69.78 -6.20 34.67
C ASP A 16 -68.32 -6.65 34.53
N LYS A 17 -68.00 -7.87 34.97
CA LYS A 17 -66.68 -8.48 34.73
C LYS A 17 -66.37 -8.67 33.25
N ILE A 18 -67.35 -9.03 32.43
CA ILE A 18 -67.17 -9.18 30.98
C ILE A 18 -66.95 -7.82 30.32
N VAL A 19 -67.75 -6.81 30.68
CA VAL A 19 -67.60 -5.44 30.20
C VAL A 19 -66.19 -4.94 30.48
N ASP A 20 -65.72 -5.08 31.73
CA ASP A 20 -64.38 -4.66 32.13
C ASP A 20 -63.28 -5.36 31.31
N ARG A 21 -63.38 -6.68 31.10
CA ARG A 21 -62.42 -7.43 30.26
C ARG A 21 -62.43 -6.98 28.80
N VAL A 22 -63.62 -6.77 28.22
CA VAL A 22 -63.76 -6.28 26.84
C VAL A 22 -63.20 -4.85 26.70
N GLU A 23 -63.45 -3.99 27.69
CA GLU A 23 -62.94 -2.62 27.71
C GLU A 23 -61.43 -2.53 27.93
N ARG A 24 -60.83 -3.43 28.72
CA ARG A 24 -59.37 -3.59 28.85
C ARG A 24 -58.69 -4.16 27.62
N GLY A 25 -59.48 -4.72 26.71
CA GLY A 25 -59.03 -5.14 25.39
C GLY A 25 -58.60 -6.61 25.31
N ASP A 26 -58.96 -7.43 26.29
CA ASP A 26 -58.76 -8.89 26.30
C ASP A 26 -59.25 -9.54 24.97
N ASP A 27 -58.66 -10.68 24.60
CA ASP A 27 -59.09 -11.44 23.42
C ASP A 27 -60.49 -12.02 23.64
N TYR A 28 -61.39 -11.79 22.69
CA TYR A 28 -62.78 -12.27 22.73
C TYR A 28 -62.85 -13.81 22.79
N LYS A 29 -61.86 -14.54 22.26
CA LYS A 29 -61.81 -16.00 22.36
C LYS A 29 -61.61 -16.47 23.80
N ASP A 30 -60.76 -15.77 24.56
CA ASP A 30 -60.45 -16.13 25.95
C ASP A 30 -61.62 -15.81 26.88
N ILE A 31 -62.29 -14.67 26.64
CA ILE A 31 -63.51 -14.33 27.38
C ILE A 31 -64.63 -15.33 27.03
N ALA A 32 -64.83 -15.63 25.74
CA ALA A 32 -65.84 -16.59 25.31
C ALA A 32 -65.62 -17.99 25.90
N ALA A 33 -64.38 -18.47 25.93
CA ALA A 33 -64.02 -19.75 26.54
C ALA A 33 -64.36 -19.79 28.04
N SER A 34 -64.12 -18.70 28.78
CA SER A 34 -64.47 -18.61 30.20
C SER A 34 -65.98 -18.66 30.49
N LEU A 35 -66.80 -18.45 29.46
CA LEU A 35 -68.26 -18.50 29.52
C LEU A 35 -68.83 -19.77 28.87
N ASP A 36 -67.96 -20.66 28.38
CA ASP A 36 -68.34 -21.84 27.58
C ASP A 36 -69.18 -21.46 26.34
N MET A 37 -68.78 -20.37 25.68
CA MET A 37 -69.38 -19.83 24.46
C MET A 37 -68.39 -19.89 23.28
N THR A 38 -68.91 -19.94 22.05
CA THR A 38 -68.05 -19.72 20.87
C THR A 38 -67.69 -18.24 20.76
N TRP A 39 -66.51 -17.95 20.22
CA TRP A 39 -66.07 -16.56 20.03
C TRP A 39 -67.02 -15.74 19.14
N ARG A 40 -67.70 -16.37 18.15
CA ARG A 40 -68.68 -15.69 17.28
C ARG A 40 -69.93 -15.32 18.07
N SER A 41 -70.48 -16.28 18.82
CA SER A 41 -71.66 -16.04 19.67
C SER A 41 -71.39 -14.98 20.73
N PHE A 42 -70.20 -14.99 21.34
CA PHE A 42 -69.78 -13.97 22.30
C PHE A 42 -69.64 -12.60 21.64
N LYS A 43 -68.95 -12.51 20.49
CA LYS A 43 -68.78 -11.26 19.73
C LYS A 43 -70.13 -10.64 19.37
N ASP A 44 -71.04 -11.45 18.82
CA ASP A 44 -72.36 -10.98 18.40
C ASP A 44 -73.16 -10.48 19.62
N ALA A 45 -73.11 -11.20 20.75
CA ALA A 45 -73.76 -10.79 21.98
C ALA A 45 -73.21 -9.45 22.51
N VAL A 46 -71.88 -9.30 22.60
CA VAL A 46 -71.18 -8.07 23.01
C VAL A 46 -71.56 -6.89 22.11
N CYS A 47 -71.62 -7.10 20.79
CA CYS A 47 -72.05 -6.08 19.83
C CYS A 47 -73.52 -5.69 20.01
N ASN A 48 -74.41 -6.67 20.23
CA ASN A 48 -75.85 -6.45 20.43
C ASN A 48 -76.15 -5.66 21.71
N VAL A 49 -75.34 -5.84 22.77
CA VAL A 49 -75.48 -5.05 24.01
C VAL A 49 -74.72 -3.72 23.99
N GLY A 50 -74.10 -3.37 22.86
CA GLY A 50 -73.42 -2.08 22.64
C GLY A 50 -72.07 -1.93 23.34
N ILE A 51 -71.47 -3.02 23.84
CA ILE A 51 -70.14 -2.98 24.44
C ILE A 51 -69.11 -2.88 23.31
N LYS A 52 -68.32 -1.80 23.30
CA LYS A 52 -67.25 -1.58 22.32
C LYS A 52 -65.91 -1.79 23.00
N LYS A 53 -65.02 -2.56 22.36
CA LYS A 53 -63.60 -2.61 22.73
C LYS A 53 -63.06 -1.17 22.71
N LYS A 54 -62.50 -0.67 23.81
CA LYS A 54 -61.81 0.63 23.78
C LYS A 54 -60.69 0.52 22.74
N GLN A 55 -60.65 1.45 21.78
CA GLN A 55 -59.55 1.54 20.84
C GLN A 55 -58.30 1.92 21.64
N SER A 56 -57.50 0.92 22.03
CA SER A 56 -56.11 1.08 22.49
C SER A 56 -55.87 2.25 23.45
N ASN A 57 -56.00 2.00 24.76
CA ASN A 57 -55.29 2.81 25.74
C ASN A 57 -53.82 2.39 25.68
N PHE A 58 -53.01 3.11 24.90
CA PHE A 58 -51.56 3.02 25.03
C PHE A 58 -51.21 3.51 26.45
N ASP A 59 -50.87 2.60 27.36
CA ASP A 59 -50.72 2.84 28.81
C ASP A 59 -49.47 3.66 29.20
N GLY A 60 -49.01 4.53 28.30
CA GLY A 60 -48.16 5.66 28.67
C GLY A 60 -46.75 5.29 29.15
N VAL A 61 -45.89 4.87 28.22
CA VAL A 61 -44.58 5.51 28.01
C VAL A 61 -44.37 5.49 26.50
N LEU A 62 -44.49 6.65 25.84
CA LEU A 62 -44.12 6.74 24.42
C LEU A 62 -42.66 6.32 24.31
N PRO A 63 -42.26 5.52 23.29
CA PRO A 63 -40.85 5.34 23.01
C PRO A 63 -40.20 6.72 22.90
N PRO A 64 -38.94 6.88 23.35
CA PRO A 64 -38.26 8.16 23.28
C PRO A 64 -38.39 8.71 21.86
N VAL A 65 -38.81 9.98 21.78
CA VAL A 65 -38.85 10.69 20.50
C VAL A 65 -37.44 10.64 19.94
N TYR A 66 -37.32 10.19 18.69
CA TYR A 66 -36.03 10.18 18.02
C TYR A 66 -35.52 11.62 17.91
N GLU A 67 -34.54 11.95 18.74
CA GLU A 67 -33.81 13.20 18.62
C GLU A 67 -32.74 13.02 17.56
N PHE A 68 -32.81 13.82 16.49
CA PHE A 68 -31.75 13.83 15.51
C PHE A 68 -30.46 14.25 16.21
N PRO A 69 -29.38 13.46 16.11
CA PRO A 69 -28.10 13.86 16.67
C PRO A 69 -27.71 15.20 16.06
N LYS A 70 -27.13 16.08 16.89
CA LYS A 70 -26.63 17.37 16.41
C LYS A 70 -25.60 17.11 15.31
N SER A 71 -25.96 17.44 14.08
CA SER A 71 -25.05 17.32 12.94
C SER A 71 -23.85 18.23 13.14
N ALA A 72 -22.66 17.71 12.84
CA ALA A 72 -21.46 18.52 12.72
C ALA A 72 -21.66 19.57 11.62
N THR A 73 -21.15 20.79 11.84
CA THR A 73 -21.20 21.83 10.82
C THR A 73 -20.21 21.51 9.70
N TRP A 74 -20.39 22.12 8.53
CA TRP A 74 -19.39 22.05 7.45
C TRP A 74 -17.98 22.46 7.94
N ALA A 75 -17.90 23.45 8.83
CA ALA A 75 -16.64 23.90 9.42
C ALA A 75 -15.99 22.83 10.32
N ASP A 76 -16.78 22.11 11.11
CA ASP A 76 -16.29 21.00 11.95
C ASP A 76 -15.74 19.85 11.11
N HIS A 77 -16.44 19.50 10.02
CA HIS A 77 -15.97 18.50 9.06
C HIS A 77 -14.65 18.93 8.42
N LEU A 78 -14.55 20.17 7.92
CA LEU A 78 -13.33 20.66 7.28
C LEU A 78 -12.14 20.72 8.26
N ALA A 79 -12.37 21.17 9.49
CA ALA A 79 -11.35 21.20 10.53
C ALA A 79 -10.85 19.79 10.87
N THR A 80 -11.76 18.81 10.92
CA THR A 80 -11.42 17.41 11.19
C THR A 80 -10.64 16.79 10.02
N ILE A 81 -11.11 16.99 8.78
CA ILE A 81 -10.43 16.49 7.58
C ILE A 81 -9.01 17.06 7.47
N LYS A 82 -8.79 18.35 7.77
CA LYS A 82 -7.43 18.93 7.79
C LYS A 82 -6.51 18.25 8.80
N LYS A 83 -7.03 17.89 9.98
CA LYS A 83 -6.24 17.15 10.99
C LYS A 83 -5.94 15.73 10.49
N MET A 84 -6.91 15.06 9.87
CA MET A 84 -6.71 13.74 9.25
C MET A 84 -5.72 13.79 8.09
N ASP A 85 -5.78 14.83 7.25
CA ASP A 85 -4.86 15.02 6.13
C ASP A 85 -3.41 15.17 6.63
N ASN A 86 -3.17 15.84 7.75
CA ASN A 86 -1.84 15.90 8.35
C ASN A 86 -1.34 14.51 8.82
N LEU A 87 -2.22 13.68 9.38
CA LEU A 87 -1.89 12.31 9.75
C LEU A 87 -1.60 11.45 8.51
N VAL A 88 -2.44 11.54 7.48
CA VAL A 88 -2.24 10.83 6.21
C VAL A 88 -0.96 11.30 5.51
N ALA A 89 -0.69 12.60 5.50
CA ALA A 89 0.51 13.18 4.92
C ALA A 89 1.78 12.64 5.56
N PHE A 90 1.79 12.36 6.87
CA PHE A 90 2.90 11.65 7.50
C PHE A 90 3.12 10.29 6.85
N HIS A 91 2.07 9.53 6.50
CA HIS A 91 2.21 8.23 5.84
C HIS A 91 2.36 8.28 4.31
N GLN A 92 2.27 9.46 3.68
CA GLN A 92 2.28 9.58 2.22
C GLN A 92 3.43 10.43 1.67
N ARG A 93 3.91 11.41 2.44
CA ARG A 93 4.97 12.33 2.02
C ARG A 93 6.34 11.79 2.41
N VAL A 94 7.22 11.74 1.42
CA VAL A 94 8.65 11.43 1.56
C VAL A 94 9.44 12.57 0.91
N PRO A 95 10.72 12.78 1.28
CA PRO A 95 11.55 13.78 0.63
C PRO A 95 11.73 13.44 -0.86
N GLY A 96 11.37 14.38 -1.74
CA GLY A 96 11.64 14.26 -3.19
C GLY A 96 13.07 14.66 -3.56
N GLU A 97 13.74 15.42 -2.68
CA GLU A 97 15.14 15.83 -2.82
C GLU A 97 15.86 15.65 -1.48
N ILE A 98 17.10 15.18 -1.51
CA ILE A 98 17.91 14.96 -0.31
C ILE A 98 19.39 15.13 -0.61
N THR A 99 20.18 15.53 0.39
CA THR A 99 21.65 15.62 0.26
C THR A 99 22.31 14.59 1.16
N ILE A 100 23.22 13.80 0.60
CA ILE A 100 24.10 12.90 1.34
C ILE A 100 25.50 13.51 1.30
N LYS A 101 26.07 13.79 2.47
CA LYS A 101 27.40 14.38 2.61
C LYS A 101 28.42 13.28 2.90
N VAL A 102 29.51 13.30 2.16
CA VAL A 102 30.64 12.39 2.31
C VAL A 102 31.89 13.24 2.41
N ASP A 103 32.34 13.46 3.63
CA ASP A 103 33.54 14.24 3.92
C ASP A 103 34.76 13.35 3.68
N THR A 104 35.40 13.52 2.52
CA THR A 104 36.51 12.68 2.05
C THR A 104 37.38 13.43 1.05
N ASP A 105 38.65 13.04 0.96
CA ASP A 105 39.62 13.49 -0.05
C ASP A 105 39.98 12.40 -1.07
N VAL A 106 39.43 11.19 -0.92
CA VAL A 106 39.57 10.09 -1.89
C VAL A 106 38.27 9.82 -2.66
N PRO A 107 38.34 9.30 -3.89
CA PRO A 107 37.15 8.93 -4.66
C PRO A 107 36.30 7.89 -3.95
N VAL A 108 34.98 7.97 -4.16
CA VAL A 108 34.01 7.07 -3.51
C VAL A 108 33.16 6.34 -4.55
N ILE A 109 32.74 5.14 -4.20
CA ILE A 109 31.89 4.28 -5.03
C ILE A 109 30.48 4.30 -4.44
N ARG A 110 29.48 4.34 -5.32
CA ARG A 110 28.08 4.05 -4.98
C ARG A 110 27.51 3.04 -5.96
N ALA A 111 27.13 1.88 -5.44
CA ALA A 111 26.46 0.84 -6.21
C ALA A 111 24.95 1.09 -6.31
N ILE A 112 24.32 0.47 -7.31
CA ILE A 112 22.89 0.47 -7.52
C ILE A 112 22.45 -0.99 -7.64
N THR A 113 21.48 -1.39 -6.83
CA THR A 113 20.82 -2.69 -6.95
C THR A 113 19.32 -2.50 -6.92
N SER A 114 18.55 -3.17 -7.77
CA SER A 114 17.09 -3.06 -7.83
C SER A 114 16.48 -4.34 -8.39
N ASP A 115 15.16 -4.37 -8.45
CA ASP A 115 14.40 -5.43 -9.12
C ASP A 115 14.86 -6.82 -8.65
N TRP A 116 14.98 -6.98 -7.33
CA TRP A 116 15.36 -8.25 -6.72
C TRP A 116 14.33 -9.33 -6.97
N GLN A 117 13.05 -8.93 -7.05
CA GLN A 117 11.91 -9.80 -7.31
C GLN A 117 11.89 -11.04 -6.40
N LEU A 118 12.37 -10.88 -5.16
CA LEU A 118 12.48 -11.98 -4.21
C LEU A 118 11.16 -12.73 -4.09
N GLY A 119 11.25 -14.04 -4.19
CA GLY A 119 10.11 -14.94 -4.18
C GLY A 119 9.51 -15.30 -5.52
N GLN A 120 9.89 -14.64 -6.62
CA GLN A 120 9.54 -15.05 -7.96
C GLN A 120 10.24 -16.37 -8.33
N PHE A 121 9.58 -17.23 -9.11
CA PHE A 121 10.24 -18.35 -9.79
C PHE A 121 11.20 -17.83 -10.87
N GLY A 122 12.46 -18.31 -10.85
CA GLY A 122 13.48 -17.87 -11.81
C GLY A 122 14.42 -16.78 -11.31
N VAL A 123 14.40 -16.49 -10.00
CA VAL A 123 15.39 -15.64 -9.34
C VAL A 123 16.72 -16.38 -9.15
N ASP A 124 17.82 -15.75 -9.51
CA ASP A 124 19.19 -16.21 -9.22
C ASP A 124 19.59 -15.84 -7.79
N TYR A 125 19.21 -16.71 -6.84
CA TYR A 125 19.48 -16.49 -5.42
C TYR A 125 20.96 -16.61 -5.06
N ASP A 126 21.74 -17.39 -5.82
CA ASP A 126 23.18 -17.55 -5.59
C ASP A 126 23.90 -16.24 -5.93
N ALA A 127 23.57 -15.63 -7.08
CA ALA A 127 24.09 -14.32 -7.45
C ALA A 127 23.61 -13.23 -6.46
N PHE A 128 22.33 -13.27 -6.05
CA PHE A 128 21.81 -12.34 -5.05
C PHE A 128 22.58 -12.43 -3.74
N GLN A 129 22.76 -13.62 -3.18
CA GLN A 129 23.51 -13.82 -1.95
C GLN A 129 24.95 -13.31 -2.10
N ALA A 130 25.65 -13.72 -3.16
CA ALA A 130 27.03 -13.32 -3.40
C ALA A 130 27.20 -11.80 -3.55
N ASP A 131 26.25 -11.12 -4.20
CA ASP A 131 26.25 -9.67 -4.36
C ASP A 131 26.00 -8.95 -3.03
N MET A 132 25.02 -9.39 -2.24
CA MET A 132 24.72 -8.76 -0.95
C MET A 132 25.86 -8.98 0.06
N GLU A 133 26.47 -10.17 0.08
CA GLU A 133 27.66 -10.45 0.88
C GLU A 133 28.85 -9.60 0.43
N TYR A 134 29.06 -9.46 -0.89
CA TYR A 134 30.12 -8.61 -1.42
C TYR A 134 29.95 -7.14 -1.00
N ILE A 135 28.72 -6.61 -1.04
CA ILE A 135 28.41 -5.24 -0.60
C ILE A 135 28.80 -5.07 0.88
N ARG A 136 28.33 -5.97 1.74
CA ARG A 136 28.60 -5.95 3.18
C ARG A 136 30.10 -6.06 3.48
N ASP A 137 30.76 -7.05 2.89
CA ASP A 137 32.15 -7.41 3.22
C ASP A 137 33.16 -6.38 2.69
N ASN A 138 32.76 -5.52 1.76
CA ASN A 138 33.58 -4.42 1.24
C ASN A 138 33.11 -3.03 1.71
N ASP A 139 32.17 -2.93 2.67
CA ASP A 139 31.59 -1.67 3.17
C ASP A 139 31.13 -0.74 2.02
N LEU A 140 30.57 -1.35 0.98
CA LEU A 140 30.22 -0.67 -0.26
C LEU A 140 28.88 0.01 -0.11
N LYS A 141 28.85 1.35 -0.17
CA LYS A 141 27.59 2.08 -0.11
C LYS A 141 26.71 1.84 -1.34
N VAL A 142 25.43 1.59 -1.11
CA VAL A 142 24.47 1.15 -2.12
C VAL A 142 23.17 1.96 -2.09
N ASN A 143 22.61 2.19 -3.28
CA ASN A 143 21.25 2.68 -3.48
C ASN A 143 20.37 1.49 -3.88
N ILE A 144 19.38 1.17 -3.06
CA ILE A 144 18.43 0.10 -3.34
C ILE A 144 17.22 0.70 -4.07
N GLY A 145 16.96 0.17 -5.26
CA GLY A 145 15.80 0.49 -6.06
C GLY A 145 14.52 -0.20 -5.60
N GLY A 146 13.49 -0.08 -6.43
CA GLY A 146 12.21 -0.74 -6.22
C GLY A 146 12.21 -2.23 -6.58
N ASP A 147 11.05 -2.86 -6.39
CA ASP A 147 10.77 -4.26 -6.71
C ASP A 147 11.68 -5.24 -5.94
N GLY A 148 11.82 -4.98 -4.63
CA GLY A 148 12.62 -5.81 -3.72
C GLY A 148 12.02 -7.20 -3.45
N TYR A 149 10.72 -7.38 -3.66
CA TYR A 149 10.02 -8.66 -3.57
C TYR A 149 8.84 -8.70 -4.53
N GLN A 150 8.46 -9.91 -4.96
CA GLN A 150 7.57 -10.12 -6.10
C GLN A 150 6.11 -9.70 -5.87
N ASN A 151 5.52 -10.05 -4.72
CA ASN A 151 4.22 -9.55 -4.26
C ASN A 151 3.05 -9.59 -5.27
N ILE A 152 2.89 -10.63 -6.11
CA ILE A 152 1.78 -10.66 -7.05
C ILE A 152 0.45 -10.79 -6.27
N ILE A 153 -0.26 -9.67 -6.13
CA ILE A 153 -1.58 -9.58 -5.48
C ILE A 153 -2.63 -8.91 -6.37
N GLN A 154 -2.24 -8.37 -7.52
CA GLN A 154 -3.16 -7.70 -8.43
C GLN A 154 -4.06 -8.71 -9.15
N PRO A 155 -5.39 -8.53 -9.16
CA PRO A 155 -6.31 -9.42 -9.87
C PRO A 155 -5.97 -9.59 -11.36
N SER A 156 -5.51 -8.54 -12.02
CA SER A 156 -5.11 -8.57 -13.43
C SER A 156 -3.84 -9.37 -13.71
N LYS A 157 -3.11 -9.78 -12.67
CA LYS A 157 -1.86 -10.55 -12.72
C LYS A 157 -1.98 -11.89 -11.99
N MET A 158 -3.20 -12.30 -11.65
CA MET A 158 -3.43 -13.49 -10.81
C MET A 158 -2.87 -14.78 -11.42
N GLY A 159 -2.82 -14.91 -12.76
CA GLY A 159 -2.17 -16.07 -13.40
C GLY A 159 -0.70 -16.23 -13.01
N SER A 160 0.03 -15.12 -12.85
CA SER A 160 1.43 -15.13 -12.39
C SER A 160 1.57 -15.34 -10.88
N SER A 161 0.48 -15.27 -10.11
CA SER A 161 0.50 -15.48 -8.66
C SER A 161 0.77 -16.94 -8.27
N HIS A 162 0.63 -17.88 -9.21
CA HIS A 162 0.98 -19.29 -9.01
C HIS A 162 2.50 -19.54 -9.07
N ASN A 163 3.28 -18.58 -9.60
CA ASN A 163 4.72 -18.67 -9.81
C ASN A 163 5.52 -17.84 -8.79
N GLN A 164 5.03 -17.76 -7.55
CA GLN A 164 5.73 -17.09 -6.46
C GLN A 164 5.67 -17.90 -5.16
N THR A 165 6.66 -17.72 -4.31
CA THR A 165 6.64 -18.19 -2.92
C THR A 165 5.63 -17.40 -2.08
N PRO A 166 5.23 -17.85 -0.88
CA PRO A 166 4.31 -17.10 -0.04
C PRO A 166 4.84 -15.69 0.28
N ILE A 167 4.00 -14.65 0.09
CA ILE A 167 4.39 -13.23 0.20
C ILE A 167 5.07 -12.90 1.54
N SER A 168 4.62 -13.52 2.64
CA SER A 168 5.24 -13.34 3.96
C SER A 168 6.71 -13.78 4.00
N VAL A 169 7.05 -14.86 3.29
CA VAL A 169 8.45 -15.36 3.18
C VAL A 169 9.29 -14.41 2.34
N GLN A 170 8.73 -13.90 1.23
CA GLN A 170 9.40 -12.91 0.38
C GLN A 170 9.79 -11.66 1.17
N LYS A 171 8.80 -11.10 1.89
CA LYS A 171 8.98 -9.92 2.76
C LYS A 171 9.96 -10.21 3.90
N GLY A 172 9.92 -11.42 4.47
CA GLY A 172 10.86 -11.85 5.50
C GLY A 172 12.31 -11.79 5.01
N LEU A 173 12.59 -12.39 3.85
CA LEU A 173 13.93 -12.33 3.25
C LEU A 173 14.35 -10.89 2.92
N TYR A 174 13.44 -10.09 2.34
CA TYR A 174 13.71 -8.68 2.05
C TYR A 174 14.13 -7.90 3.31
N VAL A 175 13.37 -8.02 4.41
CA VAL A 175 13.68 -7.35 5.68
C VAL A 175 15.02 -7.80 6.25
N LEU A 176 15.31 -9.10 6.22
CA LEU A 176 16.59 -9.64 6.70
C LEU A 176 17.77 -9.11 5.88
N THR A 177 17.63 -9.01 4.56
CA THR A 177 18.65 -8.40 3.70
C THR A 177 18.85 -6.91 4.01
N LEU A 178 17.76 -6.15 4.19
CA LEU A 178 17.87 -4.75 4.58
C LEU A 178 18.54 -4.57 5.94
N GLU A 179 18.24 -5.45 6.90
CA GLU A 179 18.87 -5.41 8.22
C GLU A 179 20.37 -5.73 8.14
N MET A 180 20.76 -6.72 7.33
CA MET A 180 22.15 -7.07 7.08
C MET A 180 22.94 -5.89 6.48
N LEU A 181 22.32 -5.13 5.56
CA LEU A 181 22.95 -4.02 4.84
C LEU A 181 22.65 -2.64 5.42
N LYS A 182 22.01 -2.54 6.59
CA LYS A 182 21.45 -1.27 7.08
C LYS A 182 22.46 -0.12 7.21
N HIS A 183 23.74 -0.44 7.36
CA HIS A 183 24.82 0.56 7.46
C HIS A 183 25.42 0.93 6.10
N ASP A 184 25.12 0.16 5.06
CA ASP A 184 25.63 0.32 3.70
C ASP A 184 24.63 1.02 2.77
N ILE A 185 23.39 1.12 3.20
CA ILE A 185 22.31 1.68 2.40
C ILE A 185 22.29 3.20 2.51
N ASP A 186 22.48 3.88 1.38
CA ASP A 186 22.28 5.32 1.26
C ASP A 186 20.80 5.68 1.08
N THR A 187 20.11 4.98 0.18
CA THR A 187 18.68 5.22 -0.12
C THR A 187 17.94 3.93 -0.48
N ILE A 188 16.63 3.93 -0.21
CA ILE A 188 15.67 2.89 -0.63
C ILE A 188 14.50 3.53 -1.38
N ARG A 189 14.02 2.84 -2.41
CA ARG A 189 12.81 3.19 -3.16
C ARG A 189 11.82 2.02 -3.17
N THR A 190 10.54 2.33 -3.42
CA THR A 190 9.52 1.32 -3.70
C THR A 190 9.42 1.11 -5.20
N GLY A 191 9.21 -0.14 -5.59
CA GLY A 191 8.78 -0.46 -6.94
C GLY A 191 7.28 -0.64 -7.06
N ASN A 192 6.78 -1.01 -8.23
CA ASN A 192 5.35 -1.28 -8.35
C ASN A 192 4.95 -2.56 -7.62
N HIS A 193 5.78 -3.59 -7.58
CA HIS A 193 5.47 -4.85 -6.92
C HIS A 193 5.25 -4.63 -5.42
N ASN A 194 6.19 -3.94 -4.75
CA ASN A 194 6.04 -3.52 -3.36
C ASN A 194 4.77 -2.66 -3.17
N TYR A 195 4.59 -1.65 -4.04
CA TYR A 195 3.54 -0.64 -3.88
C TYR A 195 2.13 -1.16 -4.18
N TRP A 196 1.98 -2.34 -4.78
CA TRP A 196 0.66 -2.96 -4.95
C TRP A 196 -0.05 -3.17 -3.61
N ALA A 197 0.69 -3.44 -2.52
CA ALA A 197 0.10 -3.54 -1.18
C ALA A 197 -0.52 -2.20 -0.75
N ALA A 198 0.19 -1.09 -0.97
CA ALA A 198 -0.32 0.25 -0.67
C ALA A 198 -1.54 0.60 -1.53
N MET A 199 -1.55 0.22 -2.81
CA MET A 199 -2.72 0.43 -3.67
C MET A 199 -3.93 -0.42 -3.28
N PHE A 200 -3.69 -1.64 -2.78
CA PHE A 200 -4.77 -2.55 -2.41
C PHE A 200 -5.35 -2.25 -1.02
N SER A 201 -4.49 -1.94 -0.04
CA SER A 201 -4.85 -1.86 1.38
C SER A 201 -4.56 -0.50 2.03
N GLY A 202 -3.85 0.40 1.34
CA GLY A 202 -3.36 1.66 1.92
C GLY A 202 -2.03 1.51 2.69
N GLU A 203 -1.50 0.29 2.83
CA GLU A 203 -0.27 0.01 3.59
C GLU A 203 1.00 0.06 2.72
N ASP A 204 1.81 1.12 2.88
CA ASP A 204 3.17 1.20 2.32
C ASP A 204 4.16 0.50 3.25
N TRP A 205 4.35 -0.80 3.02
CA TRP A 205 5.22 -1.67 3.82
C TRP A 205 6.68 -1.25 3.79
N ASP A 206 7.18 -0.80 2.63
CA ASP A 206 8.57 -0.38 2.48
C ASP A 206 8.84 0.86 3.32
N MET A 207 7.92 1.83 3.34
CA MET A 207 8.01 3.00 4.21
C MET A 207 8.02 2.61 5.70
N GLU A 208 7.18 1.67 6.12
CA GLU A 208 7.11 1.24 7.52
C GLU A 208 8.38 0.49 7.95
N ILE A 209 8.91 -0.40 7.09
CA ILE A 209 10.17 -1.12 7.37
C ILE A 209 11.35 -0.14 7.42
N THR A 210 11.47 0.74 6.44
CA THR A 210 12.59 1.70 6.37
C THR A 210 12.58 2.65 7.57
N ARG A 211 11.42 3.09 8.06
CA ARG A 211 11.32 3.86 9.31
C ARG A 211 11.83 3.10 10.53
N LYS A 212 11.44 1.84 10.68
CA LYS A 212 11.89 0.99 11.79
C LYS A 212 13.41 0.79 11.75
N LEU A 213 13.96 0.60 10.55
CA LEU A 213 15.40 0.44 10.33
C LEU A 213 16.17 1.78 10.26
N LYS A 214 15.47 2.92 10.34
CA LYS A 214 16.02 4.28 10.21
C LYS A 214 16.77 4.52 8.89
N LEU A 215 16.23 3.99 7.81
CA LEU A 215 16.75 4.12 6.44
C LEU A 215 16.04 5.25 5.70
N LEU A 216 16.75 5.86 4.74
CA LEU A 216 16.23 6.95 3.92
C LEU A 216 15.36 6.38 2.77
N TYR A 217 14.06 6.63 2.84
CA TYR A 217 13.08 6.17 1.85
C TYR A 217 12.60 7.30 0.94
N MET A 218 12.66 7.08 -0.37
CA MET A 218 12.33 8.06 -1.42
C MET A 218 11.13 7.64 -2.29
N LYS A 219 10.36 6.63 -1.86
CA LYS A 219 9.17 6.13 -2.58
C LYS A 219 9.46 5.87 -4.06
N HIS A 220 8.76 6.51 -5.00
CA HIS A 220 8.82 6.17 -6.44
C HIS A 220 10.00 6.81 -7.18
N TYR A 221 10.50 7.93 -6.68
CA TYR A 221 11.59 8.67 -7.30
C TYR A 221 12.24 9.62 -6.31
N GLY A 222 13.45 10.07 -6.61
CA GLY A 222 13.89 11.36 -6.10
C GLY A 222 15.28 11.77 -6.56
N MET A 223 15.61 13.01 -6.20
CA MET A 223 16.89 13.63 -6.47
C MET A 223 17.81 13.52 -5.25
N VAL A 224 18.94 12.84 -5.41
CA VAL A 224 19.97 12.76 -4.37
C VAL A 224 21.17 13.59 -4.78
N TYR A 225 21.53 14.54 -3.94
CA TYR A 225 22.73 15.35 -4.11
C TYR A 225 23.83 14.73 -3.28
N TYR A 226 24.75 14.01 -3.94
CA TYR A 226 25.95 13.51 -3.30
C TYR A 226 26.98 14.62 -3.21
N LYS A 227 27.20 15.16 -2.01
CA LYS A 227 28.28 16.10 -1.74
C LYS A 227 29.51 15.30 -1.32
N VAL A 228 30.45 15.10 -2.23
CA VAL A 228 31.68 14.33 -2.02
C VAL A 228 32.83 15.32 -1.99
N GLY A 229 33.44 15.52 -0.82
CA GLY A 229 34.45 16.57 -0.63
C GLY A 229 33.91 17.95 -1.04
N LYS A 230 34.52 18.55 -2.07
CA LYS A 230 34.15 19.85 -2.63
C LYS A 230 33.12 19.76 -3.76
N MET A 231 32.86 18.57 -4.28
CA MET A 231 32.01 18.35 -5.44
C MET A 231 30.58 17.98 -5.05
N VAL A 232 29.64 18.29 -5.95
CA VAL A 232 28.23 17.91 -5.81
C VAL A 232 27.78 17.18 -7.07
N TYR A 233 27.25 15.97 -6.88
CA TYR A 233 26.76 15.11 -7.95
C TYR A 233 25.26 14.87 -7.77
N PRO A 234 24.40 15.56 -8.54
CA PRO A 234 22.95 15.33 -8.50
C PRO A 234 22.58 14.04 -9.24
N TRP A 235 21.92 13.12 -8.54
CA TRP A 235 21.47 11.84 -9.05
C TRP A 235 19.94 11.84 -9.11
N LEU A 236 19.37 11.52 -10.27
CA LEU A 236 17.95 11.23 -10.41
C LEU A 236 17.77 9.72 -10.38
N MET A 237 16.93 9.24 -9.47
CA MET A 237 16.60 7.82 -9.37
C MET A 237 15.11 7.62 -9.53
N LEU A 238 14.72 6.75 -10.45
CA LEU A 238 13.34 6.50 -10.85
C LEU A 238 13.12 4.99 -10.92
N HIS A 239 12.05 4.50 -10.29
CA HIS A 239 11.69 3.10 -10.50
C HIS A 239 11.05 2.89 -11.89
N LYS A 240 9.90 3.54 -12.12
CA LYS A 240 9.20 3.55 -13.42
C LYS A 240 9.39 4.87 -14.16
N CYS A 241 9.69 4.77 -15.44
CA CYS A 241 9.92 5.91 -16.31
C CYS A 241 9.00 5.88 -17.54
N ARG A 242 8.63 7.07 -18.02
CA ARG A 242 8.14 7.30 -19.39
C ARG A 242 9.32 7.32 -20.39
N PHE A 243 9.01 7.32 -21.68
CA PHE A 243 9.98 7.43 -22.78
C PHE A 243 10.93 6.22 -22.89
N ASN A 244 10.44 5.01 -22.65
CA ASN A 244 11.23 3.80 -22.90
C ASN A 244 11.38 3.56 -24.41
N SER A 245 12.52 2.99 -24.80
CA SER A 245 12.82 2.62 -26.18
C SER A 245 13.47 1.24 -26.20
N SER A 246 13.04 0.41 -27.15
CA SER A 246 13.66 -0.90 -27.42
C SER A 246 15.00 -0.77 -28.17
N PHE A 247 15.23 0.34 -28.88
CA PHE A 247 16.47 0.59 -29.63
C PHE A 247 17.55 1.28 -28.80
N ASN A 248 17.13 2.14 -27.86
CA ASN A 248 18.03 2.92 -27.02
C ASN A 248 17.57 2.81 -25.56
N LEU A 249 18.15 1.86 -24.85
CA LEU A 249 17.71 1.51 -23.50
C LEU A 249 17.81 2.68 -22.51
N THR A 250 18.73 3.62 -22.71
CA THR A 250 18.94 4.83 -21.88
C THR A 250 18.14 6.05 -22.35
N HIS A 251 17.28 5.90 -23.36
CA HIS A 251 16.48 7.01 -23.89
C HIS A 251 15.65 7.68 -22.80
N ASN A 252 15.02 6.88 -21.92
CA ASN A 252 14.23 7.38 -20.81
C ASN A 252 15.04 8.31 -19.89
N CYS A 253 16.23 7.89 -19.48
CA CYS A 253 17.13 8.64 -18.61
C CYS A 253 17.45 10.02 -19.21
N LYS A 254 17.84 10.03 -20.49
CA LYS A 254 18.20 11.26 -21.22
C LYS A 254 16.99 12.18 -21.42
N GLN A 255 15.78 11.65 -21.67
CA GLN A 255 14.58 12.50 -21.78
C GLN A 255 14.19 13.10 -20.43
N TYR A 256 14.25 12.34 -19.34
CA TYR A 256 13.96 12.88 -18.00
C TYR A 256 14.93 13.98 -17.60
N GLN A 257 16.22 13.80 -17.89
CA GLN A 257 17.23 14.85 -17.69
C GLN A 257 16.85 16.10 -18.50
N ARG A 258 16.61 15.96 -19.80
CA ARG A 258 16.30 17.11 -20.69
C ARG A 258 15.03 17.86 -20.31
N MET A 259 13.97 17.16 -19.95
CA MET A 259 12.64 17.75 -19.80
C MET A 259 12.33 18.21 -18.37
N TYR A 260 12.84 17.50 -17.36
CA TYR A 260 12.39 17.67 -15.97
C TYR A 260 13.54 17.92 -15.00
N TYR A 261 14.71 17.32 -15.23
CA TYR A 261 15.84 17.37 -14.28
C TYR A 261 17.16 17.70 -14.97
N PRO A 262 17.30 18.90 -15.56
CA PRO A 262 18.47 19.26 -16.37
C PRO A 262 19.78 19.29 -15.57
N LYS A 263 19.70 19.37 -14.24
CA LYS A 263 20.86 19.35 -13.33
C LYS A 263 21.33 17.95 -12.95
N ALA A 264 20.56 16.90 -13.24
CA ALA A 264 20.95 15.53 -12.93
C ALA A 264 22.19 15.14 -13.75
N ARG A 265 23.18 14.53 -13.11
CA ARG A 265 24.40 14.01 -13.75
C ARG A 265 24.42 12.50 -13.82
N VAL A 266 23.80 11.83 -12.85
CA VAL A 266 23.55 10.39 -12.91
C VAL A 266 22.05 10.20 -12.94
N ILE A 267 21.55 9.41 -13.89
CA ILE A 267 20.13 9.12 -14.02
C ILE A 267 19.95 7.62 -14.06
N ILE A 268 19.14 7.10 -13.13
CA ILE A 268 18.88 5.69 -12.95
C ILE A 268 17.39 5.43 -13.23
N ALA A 269 17.13 4.48 -14.12
CA ALA A 269 15.79 4.00 -14.45
C ALA A 269 15.72 2.48 -14.26
N GLU A 270 14.81 2.00 -13.43
CA GLU A 270 14.73 0.59 -13.02
C GLU A 270 13.62 -0.16 -13.81
N HIS A 271 13.05 -1.22 -13.23
CA HIS A 271 11.82 -1.91 -13.66
C HIS A 271 11.93 -2.80 -14.91
N HIS A 272 12.84 -2.51 -15.83
CA HIS A 272 12.86 -3.17 -17.14
C HIS A 272 13.80 -4.37 -17.23
N HIS A 273 14.51 -4.71 -16.15
CA HIS A 273 15.28 -5.95 -15.97
C HIS A 273 16.47 -6.17 -16.93
N VAL A 274 16.62 -5.34 -17.97
CA VAL A 274 17.76 -5.35 -18.91
C VAL A 274 18.69 -4.21 -18.57
N SER A 275 19.90 -4.57 -18.15
CA SER A 275 20.90 -3.60 -17.70
C SER A 275 21.58 -2.87 -18.86
N VAL A 276 21.90 -1.59 -18.64
CA VAL A 276 22.70 -0.78 -19.54
C VAL A 276 23.38 0.34 -18.75
N ILE A 277 24.57 0.71 -19.19
CA ILE A 277 25.23 1.93 -18.76
C ILE A 277 25.73 2.71 -19.97
N GLU A 278 25.51 4.02 -19.96
CA GLU A 278 26.01 4.92 -21.00
C GLU A 278 26.60 6.15 -20.33
N GLN A 279 27.86 6.44 -20.66
CA GLN A 279 28.52 7.69 -20.31
C GLN A 279 28.37 8.65 -21.51
N TYR A 280 27.91 9.88 -21.24
CA TYR A 280 27.63 10.86 -22.28
C TYR A 280 27.81 12.27 -21.75
N ARG A 281 27.88 13.25 -22.65
CA ARG A 281 28.00 14.66 -22.29
C ARG A 281 26.66 15.38 -22.43
N TYR A 282 26.29 16.16 -21.42
CA TYR A 282 25.11 17.03 -21.43
C TYR A 282 25.40 18.30 -20.65
N ASP A 283 25.02 19.46 -21.21
CA ASP A 283 25.29 20.78 -20.64
C ASP A 283 26.76 20.96 -20.20
N ASP A 284 27.67 20.56 -21.11
CA ASP A 284 29.13 20.56 -20.92
C ASP A 284 29.67 19.73 -19.73
N ARG A 285 28.86 18.82 -19.20
CA ARG A 285 29.24 17.93 -18.10
C ARG A 285 29.16 16.47 -18.49
N GLU A 286 30.08 15.69 -17.95
CA GLU A 286 30.00 14.23 -18.01
C GLU A 286 28.79 13.74 -17.21
N CYS A 287 28.02 12.85 -17.81
CA CYS A 287 26.79 12.30 -17.27
C CYS A 287 26.80 10.77 -17.44
N VAL A 288 26.04 10.07 -16.59
CA VAL A 288 25.87 8.63 -16.65
C VAL A 288 24.38 8.29 -16.65
N ALA A 289 23.92 7.57 -17.66
CA ALA A 289 22.60 6.98 -17.69
C ALA A 289 22.71 5.49 -17.36
N ILE A 290 21.88 5.03 -16.44
CA ILE A 290 21.95 3.69 -15.87
C ILE A 290 20.58 3.04 -15.90
N ARG A 291 20.55 1.78 -16.34
CA ARG A 291 19.50 0.84 -15.96
C ARG A 291 20.16 -0.35 -15.28
N PRO A 292 19.83 -0.65 -14.02
CA PRO A 292 20.27 -1.87 -13.38
C PRO A 292 19.62 -3.10 -14.04
N GLY A 293 20.17 -4.27 -13.72
CA GLY A 293 19.59 -5.56 -14.09
C GLY A 293 18.47 -5.99 -13.13
N THR A 294 18.23 -7.29 -13.08
CA THR A 294 17.33 -7.94 -12.12
C THR A 294 17.95 -9.25 -11.67
N TYR A 295 17.52 -9.75 -10.51
CA TYR A 295 17.83 -11.13 -10.13
C TYR A 295 16.81 -12.13 -10.69
N ALA A 296 15.63 -11.70 -11.16
CA ALA A 296 14.67 -12.54 -11.89
C ALA A 296 15.13 -12.78 -13.33
N ILE A 297 16.12 -13.67 -13.50
CA ILE A 297 16.71 -14.01 -14.80
C ILE A 297 15.75 -14.82 -15.69
N TYR A 298 14.73 -15.45 -15.10
CA TYR A 298 13.63 -16.08 -15.82
C TYR A 298 12.28 -15.51 -15.36
N ASP A 299 11.45 -15.11 -16.32
CA ASP A 299 10.10 -14.59 -16.10
C ASP A 299 9.19 -15.02 -17.26
N ASP A 300 8.22 -15.89 -16.95
CA ASP A 300 7.25 -16.43 -17.90
C ASP A 300 6.35 -15.32 -18.49
N PHE A 301 5.92 -14.35 -17.68
CA PHE A 301 5.12 -13.22 -18.15
C PHE A 301 5.94 -12.35 -19.10
N ALA A 302 7.21 -12.08 -18.78
CA ALA A 302 8.09 -11.32 -19.66
C ALA A 302 8.28 -12.01 -21.02
N GLN A 303 8.57 -13.32 -21.01
CA GLN A 303 8.77 -14.12 -22.23
C GLN A 303 7.50 -14.18 -23.09
N GLN A 304 6.33 -14.35 -22.47
CA GLN A 304 5.05 -14.33 -23.18
C GLN A 304 4.82 -13.00 -23.93
N ASN A 305 5.33 -11.89 -23.37
CA ASN A 305 5.20 -10.55 -23.96
C ASN A 305 6.40 -10.16 -24.86
N GLY A 306 7.30 -11.10 -25.16
CA GLY A 306 8.45 -10.86 -26.03
C GLY A 306 9.57 -10.01 -25.41
N TYR A 307 9.62 -9.93 -24.08
CA TYR A 307 10.73 -9.30 -23.36
C TYR A 307 11.80 -10.34 -23.03
N PHE A 308 13.04 -10.09 -23.46
CA PHE A 308 14.18 -10.99 -23.31
C PHE A 308 15.42 -10.24 -22.80
N GLY A 309 16.40 -10.99 -22.31
CA GLY A 309 17.70 -10.45 -21.91
C GLY A 309 17.79 -9.92 -20.48
N ALA A 310 16.86 -10.32 -19.61
CA ALA A 310 16.97 -10.12 -18.17
C ALA A 310 18.26 -10.78 -17.66
N HIS A 311 19.05 -10.07 -16.87
CA HIS A 311 20.28 -10.61 -16.28
C HIS A 311 20.67 -9.82 -15.03
N VAL A 312 21.41 -10.49 -14.15
CA VAL A 312 21.98 -9.89 -12.94
C VAL A 312 23.01 -8.83 -13.34
N CYS A 313 22.85 -7.63 -12.80
CA CYS A 313 23.78 -6.55 -13.00
C CYS A 313 23.52 -5.45 -11.96
N ASN A 314 24.53 -5.15 -11.15
CA ASN A 314 24.51 -4.05 -10.18
C ASN A 314 25.55 -3.00 -10.57
N PRO A 315 25.17 -1.97 -11.35
CA PRO A 315 26.07 -0.90 -11.77
C PRO A 315 26.59 -0.09 -10.59
N ALA A 316 27.70 0.60 -10.79
CA ALA A 316 28.24 1.53 -9.81
C ALA A 316 28.77 2.80 -10.48
N VAL A 317 28.83 3.87 -9.69
CA VAL A 317 29.45 5.12 -10.12
C VAL A 317 30.55 5.50 -9.14
N VAL A 318 31.69 5.86 -9.68
CA VAL A 318 32.80 6.49 -8.95
C VAL A 318 32.65 8.00 -9.03
N MET A 319 32.78 8.68 -7.89
CA MET A 319 32.72 10.14 -7.74
C MET A 319 34.00 10.66 -7.09
N PHE A 320 34.56 11.75 -7.60
CA PHE A 320 35.85 12.28 -7.14
C PHE A 320 35.66 13.52 -6.24
N PRO A 321 36.33 13.64 -5.09
CA PRO A 321 36.05 14.71 -4.13
C PRO A 321 36.53 16.09 -4.54
N ASN A 322 37.51 16.17 -5.45
CA ASN A 322 38.27 17.38 -5.75
C ASN A 322 38.26 17.76 -7.24
N GLU A 323 37.57 17.01 -8.09
CA GLU A 323 37.46 17.27 -9.53
C GLU A 323 36.07 16.91 -10.06
N ASP A 324 35.62 17.59 -11.12
CA ASP A 324 34.28 17.42 -11.68
C ASP A 324 34.08 16.13 -12.50
N LYS A 325 34.47 14.99 -11.91
CA LYS A 325 34.58 13.71 -12.60
C LYS A 325 33.66 12.67 -11.99
N ILE A 326 32.98 11.93 -12.87
CA ILE A 326 32.23 10.73 -12.55
C ILE A 326 32.62 9.63 -13.55
N ILE A 327 32.63 8.39 -13.11
CA ILE A 327 32.88 7.24 -13.98
C ILE A 327 31.85 6.15 -13.69
N GLY A 328 31.12 5.74 -14.70
CA GLY A 328 30.13 4.66 -14.61
C GLY A 328 30.74 3.29 -14.90
N PHE A 329 30.40 2.29 -14.09
CA PHE A 329 30.75 0.89 -14.27
C PHE A 329 29.49 0.02 -14.33
N LYS A 330 29.49 -0.96 -15.24
CA LYS A 330 28.36 -1.90 -15.38
C LYS A 330 28.31 -2.89 -14.20
N ASP A 331 29.46 -3.29 -13.66
CA ASP A 331 29.59 -4.12 -12.46
C ASP A 331 30.26 -3.33 -11.32
N MET A 332 29.68 -3.40 -10.12
CA MET A 332 30.24 -2.79 -8.92
C MET A 332 31.65 -3.30 -8.56
N ARG A 333 31.99 -4.55 -8.89
CA ARG A 333 33.31 -5.15 -8.63
C ARG A 333 34.40 -4.49 -9.46
N ASP A 334 34.09 -4.10 -10.69
CA ASP A 334 35.01 -3.37 -11.55
C ASP A 334 35.30 -1.98 -10.99
N ALA A 335 34.29 -1.31 -10.43
CA ALA A 335 34.47 -0.02 -9.77
C ALA A 335 35.38 -0.14 -8.52
N VAL A 336 35.21 -1.19 -7.72
CA VAL A 336 36.09 -1.47 -6.57
C VAL A 336 37.52 -1.74 -7.02
N THR A 337 37.70 -2.56 -8.05
CA THR A 337 39.01 -2.86 -8.63
C THR A 337 39.68 -1.60 -9.16
N PHE A 338 38.92 -0.74 -9.86
CA PHE A 338 39.40 0.54 -10.36
C PHE A 338 39.91 1.45 -9.24
N ILE A 339 39.14 1.63 -8.15
CA ILE A 339 39.56 2.45 -7.01
C ILE A 339 40.81 1.89 -6.32
N ARG A 340 40.88 0.58 -6.13
CA ARG A 340 42.06 -0.08 -5.56
C ARG A 340 43.31 0.12 -6.41
N GLY A 341 43.16 0.23 -7.73
CA GLY A 341 44.27 0.52 -8.64
C GLY A 341 44.73 1.98 -8.66
N LEU A 342 43.96 2.91 -8.06
CA LEU A 342 44.35 4.31 -7.88
C LEU A 342 45.09 4.56 -6.55
N SER A 343 45.01 3.61 -5.61
CA SER A 343 45.68 3.65 -4.30
C SER A 343 47.07 3.04 -4.40
#